data_AF-A0A2K4WGH5-F1
#
_entry.id   AF-A0A2K4WGH5-F1
#
_cell.length_a   1.000
_cell.length_b   1.000
_cell.length_c   1.000
_cell.angle_alpha   90.00
_cell.angle_beta   90.00
_cell.angle_gamma   90.00
#
_symmetry.space_group_name_H-M   'P 1'
#
loop_
_entity.id
_entity.type
_entity.pdbx_description
1 polymer ?
#
loop_
_entity_poly.entity_id
_entity_poly.type
_entity_poly.pdbx_seq_one_letter_code
_entity_poly.pdbx_strand_id
1 'polypeptide(L)'
;MSLLVNQTPRRQPIRRGLGLLGDSFSGNCHTIAATAFGTEAYGYAAMIAARTGLFPSYLDNQGKVGDHTGQFLARLPACVASSTADLWLLLSRTNDSTTAGMSLVDTKANVMKIVTAFLNTPGKYLIVGTGTPRFGSRALTGQALADAIAYKDWVLSYVSQFVPVVNIWDGFTEAMTVEGLHPNLLGADFISSRVVPIINANFEFPGIPLPTDAGDIYSAIRPFGCLNANPLLAGTGGTLPAGVNAVAGSVLADNYKAVGSGLSGITTRWYKEPAAYGEAQCVELAGNMAAAGGYIYVQPTANVMQANLAAGDVIEMVSAVDIVGSSRGILAWEAELTITKPVSGASTTIYYRSMDKYQEPFTMPASFSGQLETQRGTIDLTETVITSRMGLYLATGVAQGSTVKVAQFGIRKV
;
A
#
# COMPACT_ATOMS: atom_id res chain seq x y z
N MET A 1 35.03 -5.60 35.82
CA MET A 1 33.86 -5.02 35.13
C MET A 1 33.97 -5.39 33.66
N SER A 2 33.13 -6.29 33.16
CA SER A 2 33.07 -6.66 31.74
C SER A 2 32.09 -5.72 31.05
N LEU A 3 32.61 -4.80 30.22
CA LEU A 3 31.83 -3.98 29.29
C LEU A 3 31.46 -4.84 28.07
N LEU A 4 30.59 -5.83 28.27
CA LEU A 4 29.85 -6.43 27.16
C LEU A 4 28.64 -5.53 26.92
N VAL A 5 28.85 -4.48 26.12
CA VAL A 5 27.75 -3.83 25.41
C VAL A 5 27.17 -4.93 24.52
N ASN A 6 25.97 -5.41 24.83
CA ASN A 6 25.23 -6.31 23.95
C ASN A 6 25.21 -5.64 22.57
N GLN A 7 25.92 -6.22 21.60
CA GLN A 7 25.84 -5.75 20.23
C GLN A 7 24.36 -5.82 19.84
N THR A 8 23.77 -4.66 19.55
CA THR A 8 22.45 -4.61 18.94
C THR A 8 22.50 -5.50 17.70
N PRO A 9 21.59 -6.48 17.54
CA PRO A 9 21.60 -7.36 16.39
C PRO A 9 21.69 -6.53 15.11
N ARG A 10 22.69 -6.82 14.26
CA ARG A 10 22.89 -6.07 13.03
C ARG A 10 21.73 -6.38 12.08
N ARG A 11 20.95 -5.35 11.75
CA ARG A 11 19.89 -5.42 10.74
C ARG A 11 20.48 -5.82 9.39
N GLN A 12 19.74 -6.64 8.65
CA GLN A 12 20.17 -7.15 7.36
C GLN A 12 19.82 -6.14 6.25
N PRO A 13 20.79 -5.70 5.43
CA PRO A 13 20.51 -4.81 4.32
C PRO A 13 19.71 -5.55 3.24
N ILE A 14 18.61 -4.97 2.76
CA ILE A 14 17.77 -5.52 1.69
C ILE A 14 17.45 -4.46 0.64
N ARG A 15 17.15 -4.89 -0.60
CA ARG A 15 16.45 -4.04 -1.56
C ARG A 15 15.05 -3.72 -1.05
N ARG A 16 14.46 -2.64 -1.59
CA ARG A 16 13.14 -2.18 -1.20
C ARG A 16 12.00 -3.10 -1.65
N GLY A 17 12.20 -4.03 -2.57
CA GLY A 17 11.10 -4.88 -3.04
C GLY A 17 10.54 -5.79 -1.95
N LEU A 18 9.21 -5.85 -1.87
CA LEU A 18 8.46 -6.73 -0.98
C LEU A 18 7.72 -7.80 -1.80
N GLY A 19 8.08 -9.06 -1.57
CA GLY A 19 7.41 -10.20 -2.17
C GLY A 19 6.34 -10.79 -1.27
N LEU A 20 5.29 -11.34 -1.87
CA LEU A 20 4.18 -11.98 -1.18
C LEU A 20 4.03 -13.41 -1.70
N LEU A 21 4.05 -14.40 -0.82
CA LEU A 21 3.75 -15.80 -1.16
C LEU A 21 2.53 -16.24 -0.35
N GLY A 22 1.52 -16.78 -1.04
CA GLY A 22 0.36 -17.32 -0.34
C GLY A 22 -0.83 -17.63 -1.22
N ASP A 23 -1.99 -17.56 -0.59
CA ASP A 23 -3.31 -17.82 -1.16
C ASP A 23 -4.03 -16.52 -1.54
N SER A 24 -5.37 -16.48 -1.50
CA SER A 24 -6.17 -15.28 -1.76
C SER A 24 -5.85 -14.12 -0.82
N PHE A 25 -5.35 -14.40 0.39
CA PHE A 25 -4.97 -13.37 1.35
C PHE A 25 -3.86 -12.48 0.78
N SER A 26 -2.84 -13.09 0.16
CA SER A 26 -1.77 -12.38 -0.55
C SER A 26 -2.18 -11.97 -1.96
N GLY A 27 -2.96 -12.80 -2.66
CA GLY A 27 -3.42 -12.52 -4.00
C GLY A 27 -4.20 -11.21 -4.09
N ASN A 28 -5.06 -10.96 -3.09
CA ASN A 28 -5.89 -9.75 -3.01
C ASN A 28 -5.10 -8.46 -2.69
N CYS A 29 -3.80 -8.54 -2.42
CA CYS A 29 -2.97 -7.34 -2.22
C CYS A 29 -2.63 -6.61 -3.53
N HIS A 30 -3.02 -7.14 -4.69
CA HIS A 30 -2.85 -6.46 -5.97
C HIS A 30 -4.04 -6.69 -6.89
N THR A 31 -4.30 -5.74 -7.80
CA THR A 31 -5.13 -5.99 -8.97
C THR A 31 -4.25 -6.13 -10.20
N ILE A 32 -4.36 -7.26 -10.90
CA ILE A 32 -3.67 -7.57 -12.17
C ILE A 32 -4.64 -8.24 -13.15
N ALA A 33 -5.87 -7.75 -13.23
CA ALA A 33 -6.75 -8.13 -14.33
C ALA A 33 -6.23 -7.46 -15.61
N ALA A 34 -5.88 -8.24 -16.64
CA ALA A 34 -5.39 -7.73 -17.93
C ALA A 34 -6.37 -6.75 -18.60
N THR A 35 -7.65 -6.82 -18.27
CA THR A 35 -8.72 -5.94 -18.75
C THR A 35 -8.90 -4.66 -17.93
N ALA A 36 -8.29 -4.57 -16.74
CA ALA A 36 -8.46 -3.41 -15.85
C ALA A 36 -7.54 -2.24 -16.19
N PHE A 37 -6.63 -2.40 -17.17
CA PHE A 37 -5.64 -1.40 -17.59
C PHE A 37 -5.08 -0.62 -16.39
N GLY A 38 -4.55 -1.35 -15.43
CA GLY A 38 -4.00 -0.74 -14.22
C GLY A 38 -3.32 -1.75 -13.32
N THR A 39 -2.47 -1.23 -12.45
CA THR A 39 -1.77 -1.99 -11.41
C THR A 39 -1.84 -1.22 -10.10
N GLU A 40 -2.14 -1.94 -9.03
CA GLU A 40 -2.34 -1.39 -7.70
C GLU A 40 -1.71 -2.27 -6.65
N ALA A 41 -1.20 -1.62 -5.60
CA ALA A 41 -1.03 -2.25 -4.29
C ALA A 41 -2.22 -1.91 -3.39
N TYR A 42 -2.86 -2.95 -2.86
CA TYR A 42 -3.99 -2.95 -1.94
C TYR A 42 -3.64 -3.71 -0.64
N GLY A 43 -4.56 -3.67 0.32
CA GLY A 43 -4.59 -4.48 1.52
C GLY A 43 -3.39 -4.27 2.41
N TYR A 44 -2.99 -5.33 3.12
CA TYR A 44 -1.90 -5.23 4.08
C TYR A 44 -0.56 -4.89 3.41
N ALA A 45 -0.36 -5.24 2.13
CA ALA A 45 0.88 -4.93 1.43
C ALA A 45 1.04 -3.43 1.19
N ALA A 46 -0.04 -2.76 0.77
CA ALA A 46 -0.06 -1.29 0.64
C ALA A 46 0.19 -0.60 1.98
N MET A 47 -0.44 -1.09 3.06
CA MET A 47 -0.23 -0.55 4.41
C MET A 47 1.21 -0.72 4.91
N ILE A 48 1.82 -1.88 4.66
CA ILE A 48 3.24 -2.12 4.98
C ILE A 48 4.12 -1.18 4.15
N ALA A 49 3.86 -1.09 2.85
CA ALA A 49 4.59 -0.23 1.93
C ALA A 49 4.57 1.22 2.42
N ALA A 50 3.40 1.73 2.80
CA ALA A 50 3.30 3.11 3.22
C ALA A 50 3.97 3.42 4.56
N ARG A 51 4.09 2.43 5.44
CA ARG A 51 4.74 2.57 6.75
C ARG A 51 6.25 2.34 6.72
N THR A 52 6.78 1.72 5.66
CA THR A 52 8.19 1.30 5.57
C THR A 52 8.93 1.88 4.38
N GLY A 53 8.24 2.10 3.26
CA GLY A 53 8.83 2.38 1.96
C GLY A 53 9.30 1.13 1.21
N LEU A 54 8.94 -0.08 1.66
CA LEU A 54 9.12 -1.28 0.86
C LEU A 54 8.11 -1.29 -0.30
N PHE A 55 8.58 -1.58 -1.51
CA PHE A 55 7.80 -1.56 -2.74
C PHE A 55 7.18 -2.93 -3.04
N PRO A 56 5.86 -3.11 -2.91
CA PRO A 56 5.19 -4.36 -3.25
C PRO A 56 4.94 -4.37 -4.77
N SER A 57 5.87 -4.92 -5.55
CA SER A 57 5.62 -5.06 -6.99
C SER A 57 4.55 -6.10 -7.23
N TYR A 58 3.62 -5.82 -8.15
CA TYR A 58 2.65 -6.83 -8.59
C TYR A 58 3.32 -8.08 -9.18
N LEU A 59 4.55 -7.95 -9.71
CA LEU A 59 5.34 -9.06 -10.25
C LEU A 59 5.83 -10.01 -9.14
N ASP A 60 6.02 -9.48 -7.93
CA ASP A 60 6.44 -10.24 -6.75
C ASP A 60 5.24 -10.67 -5.88
N ASN A 61 4.00 -10.51 -6.37
CA ASN A 61 2.83 -11.09 -5.75
C ASN A 61 2.59 -12.52 -6.25
N GLN A 62 3.13 -13.49 -5.52
CA GLN A 62 2.90 -14.92 -5.67
C GLN A 62 1.75 -15.36 -4.75
N GLY A 63 0.66 -14.60 -4.69
CA GLY A 63 -0.61 -15.00 -4.07
C GLY A 63 -1.59 -15.58 -5.09
N LYS A 64 -2.34 -16.64 -4.73
CA LYS A 64 -3.34 -17.24 -5.65
C LYS A 64 -4.59 -17.73 -4.91
N VAL A 65 -5.74 -17.31 -5.42
CA VAL A 65 -7.04 -17.63 -4.82
C VAL A 65 -7.28 -19.14 -4.79
N GLY A 66 -7.67 -19.65 -3.62
CA GLY A 66 -7.98 -21.06 -3.40
C GLY A 66 -6.78 -21.97 -3.12
N ASP A 67 -5.55 -21.48 -3.28
CA ASP A 67 -4.37 -22.31 -3.06
C ASP A 67 -4.20 -22.71 -1.58
N HIS A 68 -3.72 -23.93 -1.33
CA HIS A 68 -3.18 -24.36 -0.03
C HIS A 68 -1.63 -24.43 -0.07
N THR A 69 -0.96 -24.61 1.07
CA THR A 69 0.52 -24.54 1.13
C THR A 69 1.26 -25.52 0.22
N GLY A 70 0.65 -26.65 -0.14
CA GLY A 70 1.23 -27.59 -1.11
C GLY A 70 1.34 -27.02 -2.52
N GLN A 71 0.40 -26.14 -2.89
CA GLN A 71 0.37 -25.48 -4.20
C GLN A 71 1.27 -24.24 -4.24
N PHE A 72 1.62 -23.66 -3.08
CA PHE A 72 2.58 -22.56 -3.01
C PHE A 72 3.96 -22.97 -3.54
N LEU A 73 4.36 -24.23 -3.32
CA LEU A 73 5.67 -24.76 -3.68
C LEU A 73 6.00 -24.64 -5.18
N ALA A 74 4.99 -24.69 -6.05
CA ALA A 74 5.20 -24.51 -7.49
C ALA A 74 5.68 -23.10 -7.86
N ARG A 75 5.41 -22.11 -7.00
CA ARG A 75 5.76 -20.69 -7.20
C ARG A 75 6.99 -20.25 -6.41
N LEU A 76 7.45 -21.08 -5.48
CA LEU A 76 8.65 -20.84 -4.67
C LEU A 76 9.91 -20.52 -5.50
N PRO A 77 10.20 -21.17 -6.65
CA PRO A 77 11.35 -20.83 -7.47
C PRO A 77 11.33 -19.37 -7.95
N ALA A 78 10.16 -18.83 -8.30
CA ALA A 78 10.03 -17.43 -8.71
C ALA A 78 10.32 -16.48 -7.55
N CYS A 79 9.92 -16.85 -6.32
CA CYS A 79 10.18 -16.04 -5.13
C CYS A 79 11.68 -15.88 -4.86
N VAL A 80 12.41 -16.98 -4.80
CA VAL A 80 13.84 -16.96 -4.48
C VAL A 80 14.71 -16.42 -5.62
N ALA A 81 14.20 -16.46 -6.86
CA ALA A 81 14.87 -15.91 -8.05
C ALA A 81 14.55 -14.43 -8.30
N SER A 82 13.63 -13.80 -7.54
CA SER A 82 13.24 -12.41 -7.77
C SER A 82 14.45 -11.47 -7.75
N SER A 83 14.54 -10.59 -8.73
CA SER A 83 15.59 -9.57 -8.82
C SER A 83 15.25 -8.31 -8.03
N THR A 84 13.97 -8.12 -7.72
CA THR A 84 13.41 -6.91 -7.12
C THR A 84 13.17 -7.06 -5.61
N ALA A 85 12.64 -8.21 -5.16
CA ALA A 85 12.29 -8.46 -3.77
C ALA A 85 13.29 -9.38 -3.06
N ASP A 86 13.90 -8.88 -1.99
CA ASP A 86 14.75 -9.67 -1.10
C ASP A 86 13.98 -10.18 0.12
N LEU A 87 12.95 -9.45 0.58
CA LEU A 87 12.08 -9.84 1.68
C LEU A 87 10.74 -10.36 1.17
N TRP A 88 10.35 -11.54 1.66
CA TRP A 88 9.09 -12.20 1.32
C TRP A 88 8.22 -12.44 2.55
N LEU A 89 6.90 -12.28 2.37
CA LEU A 89 5.90 -12.57 3.41
C LEU A 89 5.09 -13.82 3.06
N LEU A 90 5.04 -14.77 3.99
CA LEU A 90 4.12 -15.92 3.99
C LEU A 90 3.20 -15.79 5.20
N LEU A 91 2.14 -14.97 5.08
CA LEU A 91 1.30 -14.63 6.22
C LEU A 91 0.11 -15.57 6.42
N SER A 92 -0.30 -16.28 5.38
CA SER A 92 -1.57 -17.00 5.31
C SER A 92 -1.38 -18.41 4.78
N ARG A 93 -2.27 -19.29 5.26
CA ARG A 93 -2.47 -20.69 4.84
C ARG A 93 -3.94 -21.03 4.86
N THR A 94 -4.78 -20.04 4.55
CA THR A 94 -6.22 -20.03 4.69
C THR A 94 -6.77 -21.38 4.30
N ASN A 95 -6.63 -21.80 3.05
CA ASN A 95 -7.36 -22.95 2.51
C ASN A 95 -6.96 -24.30 3.14
N ASP A 96 -5.77 -24.41 3.73
CA ASP A 96 -5.28 -25.66 4.34
C ASP A 96 -6.26 -26.23 5.38
N SER A 97 -6.98 -25.39 6.13
CA SER A 97 -7.96 -25.86 7.14
C SER A 97 -9.21 -26.51 6.56
N THR A 98 -9.47 -26.35 5.27
CA THR A 98 -10.72 -26.76 4.63
C THR A 98 -10.53 -27.56 3.36
N THR A 99 -9.29 -27.72 2.89
CA THR A 99 -8.96 -28.53 1.71
C THR A 99 -8.96 -30.01 2.08
N ALA A 100 -9.79 -30.80 1.39
CA ALA A 100 -9.83 -32.25 1.57
C ALA A 100 -8.46 -32.88 1.26
N GLY A 101 -8.00 -33.76 2.16
CA GLY A 101 -6.70 -34.42 2.04
C GLY A 101 -5.49 -33.58 2.48
N MET A 102 -5.71 -32.34 2.94
CA MET A 102 -4.63 -31.50 3.49
C MET A 102 -4.60 -31.61 5.02
N SER A 103 -3.57 -32.23 5.58
CA SER A 103 -3.41 -32.34 7.03
C SER A 103 -2.55 -31.21 7.62
N LEU A 104 -2.59 -31.05 8.95
CA LEU A 104 -1.67 -30.17 9.66
C LEU A 104 -0.20 -30.58 9.43
N VAL A 105 0.08 -31.89 9.33
CA VAL A 105 1.43 -32.40 9.07
C VAL A 105 1.91 -31.97 7.68
N ASP A 106 1.05 -32.07 6.67
CA ASP A 106 1.36 -31.61 5.32
C ASP A 106 1.62 -30.10 5.29
N THR A 107 0.80 -29.34 6.02
CA THR A 107 0.94 -27.87 6.15
C THR A 107 2.32 -27.53 6.71
N LYS A 108 2.69 -28.13 7.84
CA LYS A 108 3.99 -27.90 8.48
C LYS A 108 5.15 -28.31 7.58
N ALA A 109 5.05 -29.46 6.91
CA ALA A 109 6.08 -29.93 5.99
C ALA A 109 6.29 -28.98 4.81
N ASN A 110 5.20 -28.46 4.22
CA ASN A 110 5.28 -27.52 3.11
C ASN A 110 5.84 -26.16 3.54
N VAL A 111 5.42 -25.63 4.69
CA VAL A 111 5.99 -24.40 5.25
C VAL A 111 7.48 -24.56 5.54
N MET A 112 7.93 -25.69 6.10
CA MET A 112 9.36 -25.91 6.34
C MET A 112 10.18 -26.06 5.06
N LYS A 113 9.60 -26.59 3.97
CA LYS A 113 10.27 -26.58 2.65
C LYS A 113 10.48 -25.14 2.16
N ILE A 114 9.48 -24.27 2.33
CA ILE A 114 9.58 -22.85 1.98
C ILE A 114 10.66 -22.17 2.84
N VAL A 115 10.60 -22.32 4.17
CA VAL A 115 11.61 -21.79 5.11
C VAL A 115 13.01 -22.24 4.72
N THR A 116 13.20 -23.53 4.45
CA THR A 116 14.50 -24.11 4.07
C THR A 116 15.02 -23.52 2.76
N ALA A 117 14.15 -23.30 1.77
CA ALA A 117 14.57 -22.70 0.50
C ALA A 117 15.10 -21.27 0.69
N PHE A 118 14.45 -20.46 1.53
CA PHE A 118 14.92 -19.11 1.85
C PHE A 118 16.21 -19.13 2.67
N LEU A 119 16.33 -20.00 3.68
CA LEU A 119 17.58 -20.16 4.44
C LEU A 119 18.77 -20.58 3.56
N ASN A 120 18.51 -21.36 2.51
CA ASN A 120 19.52 -21.83 1.57
C ASN A 120 19.78 -20.85 0.41
N THR A 121 19.10 -19.70 0.37
CA THR A 121 19.27 -18.70 -0.70
C THR A 121 19.84 -17.41 -0.11
N PRO A 122 21.15 -17.16 -0.25
CA PRO A 122 21.78 -15.94 0.25
C PRO A 122 21.10 -14.67 -0.24
N GLY A 123 20.87 -13.72 0.66
CA GLY A 123 20.24 -12.43 0.35
C GLY A 123 18.71 -12.49 0.17
N LYS A 124 18.08 -13.64 0.39
CA LYS A 124 16.62 -13.79 0.43
C LYS A 124 16.15 -14.08 1.84
N TYR A 125 15.07 -13.43 2.24
CA TYR A 125 14.55 -13.47 3.60
C TYR A 125 13.05 -13.73 3.58
N LEU A 126 12.57 -14.43 4.61
CA LEU A 126 11.17 -14.79 4.76
C LEU A 126 10.68 -14.36 6.14
N ILE A 127 9.48 -13.78 6.19
CA ILE A 127 8.70 -13.65 7.43
C ILE A 127 7.49 -14.58 7.33
N VAL A 128 7.28 -15.41 8.35
CA VAL A 128 6.15 -16.35 8.42
C VAL A 128 5.10 -15.84 9.41
N GLY A 129 3.84 -15.81 8.97
CA GLY A 129 2.70 -15.44 9.81
C GLY A 129 1.96 -16.65 10.37
N THR A 130 1.26 -16.42 11.47
CA THR A 130 0.36 -17.41 12.09
C THR A 130 -0.90 -17.72 11.27
N GLY A 131 -1.20 -16.92 10.23
CA GLY A 131 -2.56 -16.80 9.69
C GLY A 131 -3.50 -16.09 10.64
N THR A 132 -4.71 -15.82 10.17
CA THR A 132 -5.79 -15.19 10.96
C THR A 132 -6.86 -16.20 11.35
N PRO A 133 -7.60 -15.96 12.45
CA PRO A 133 -8.85 -16.65 12.70
C PRO A 133 -9.85 -16.38 11.58
N ARG A 134 -10.86 -17.26 11.46
CA ARG A 134 -12.01 -17.09 10.56
C ARG A 134 -13.28 -16.90 11.38
N PHE A 135 -14.23 -16.15 10.82
CA PHE A 135 -15.44 -15.70 11.51
C PHE A 135 -16.70 -15.94 10.66
N GLY A 136 -17.87 -15.69 11.27
CA GLY A 136 -19.17 -15.82 10.64
C GLY A 136 -19.37 -17.18 9.95
N SER A 137 -19.86 -17.14 8.71
CA SER A 137 -20.07 -18.35 7.89
C SER A 137 -18.78 -19.07 7.49
N ARG A 138 -17.61 -18.46 7.71
CA ARG A 138 -16.29 -19.02 7.41
C ARG A 138 -15.57 -19.56 8.65
N ALA A 139 -16.18 -19.44 9.83
CA ALA A 139 -15.59 -19.88 11.08
C ALA A 139 -15.19 -21.36 11.04
N LEU A 140 -13.99 -21.66 11.54
CA LEU A 140 -13.52 -23.03 11.66
C LEU A 140 -14.13 -23.68 12.91
N THR A 141 -14.45 -24.96 12.83
CA THR A 141 -14.97 -25.75 13.94
C THR A 141 -14.29 -27.13 14.01
N GLY A 142 -14.44 -27.82 15.14
CA GLY A 142 -13.90 -29.17 15.34
C GLY A 142 -12.40 -29.27 15.07
N GLN A 143 -12.00 -30.32 14.35
CA GLN A 143 -10.58 -30.59 14.04
C GLN A 143 -9.92 -29.46 13.25
N ALA A 144 -10.64 -28.81 12.33
CA ALA A 144 -10.09 -27.72 11.52
C ALA A 144 -9.69 -26.50 12.36
N LEU A 145 -10.44 -26.21 13.42
CA LEU A 145 -10.10 -25.16 14.38
C LEU A 145 -8.92 -25.57 15.27
N ALA A 146 -8.94 -26.80 15.79
CA ALA A 146 -7.84 -27.33 16.59
C ALA A 146 -6.51 -27.31 15.82
N ASP A 147 -6.53 -27.70 14.55
CA ASP A 147 -5.35 -27.68 13.67
C ASP A 147 -4.87 -26.25 13.38
N ALA A 148 -5.78 -25.29 13.18
CA ALA A 148 -5.40 -23.90 12.97
C ALA A 148 -4.71 -23.29 14.21
N ILE A 149 -5.21 -23.59 15.41
CA ILE A 149 -4.60 -23.17 16.68
C ILE A 149 -3.23 -23.85 16.86
N ALA A 150 -3.15 -25.16 16.61
CA ALA A 150 -1.90 -25.91 16.70
C ALA A 150 -0.85 -25.46 15.66
N TYR A 151 -1.27 -24.98 14.49
CA TYR A 151 -0.39 -24.33 13.52
C TYR A 151 0.14 -23.00 14.06
N LYS A 152 -0.75 -22.13 14.57
CA LYS A 152 -0.37 -20.85 15.18
C LYS A 152 0.69 -21.07 16.27
N ASP A 153 0.45 -21.95 17.22
CA ASP A 153 1.37 -22.20 18.33
C ASP A 153 2.71 -22.79 17.84
N TRP A 154 2.67 -23.63 16.81
CA TRP A 154 3.88 -24.16 16.17
C TRP A 154 4.69 -23.07 15.45
N VAL A 155 4.05 -22.13 14.75
CA VAL A 155 4.76 -21.00 14.13
C VAL A 155 5.48 -20.17 15.20
N LEU A 156 4.79 -19.86 16.31
CA LEU A 156 5.36 -19.03 17.37
C LEU A 156 6.46 -19.72 18.17
N SER A 157 6.37 -21.03 18.39
CA SER A 157 7.33 -21.78 19.22
C SER A 157 8.47 -22.44 18.43
N TYR A 158 8.22 -22.89 17.21
CA TYR A 158 9.17 -23.67 16.42
C TYR A 158 9.70 -22.90 15.21
N VAL A 159 8.83 -22.34 14.37
CA VAL A 159 9.28 -21.64 13.14
C VAL A 159 10.11 -20.38 13.48
N SER A 160 9.79 -19.72 14.60
CA SER A 160 10.52 -18.58 15.15
C SER A 160 12.01 -18.84 15.42
N GLN A 161 12.43 -20.11 15.53
CA GLN A 161 13.83 -20.49 15.70
C GLN A 161 14.64 -20.37 14.41
N PHE A 162 13.97 -20.25 13.25
CA PHE A 162 14.61 -20.28 11.93
C PHE A 162 14.50 -18.95 11.19
N VAL A 163 13.33 -18.31 11.27
CA VAL A 163 13.01 -17.06 10.56
C VAL A 163 12.19 -16.15 11.45
N PRO A 164 12.18 -14.82 11.22
CA PRO A 164 11.26 -13.94 11.93
C PRO A 164 9.80 -14.36 11.69
N VAL A 165 8.99 -14.34 12.75
CA VAL A 165 7.58 -14.70 12.68
C VAL A 165 6.70 -13.58 13.19
N VAL A 166 5.48 -13.51 12.66
CA VAL A 166 4.48 -12.52 13.07
C VAL A 166 3.19 -13.18 13.56
N ASN A 167 2.74 -12.77 14.74
CA ASN A 167 1.44 -13.13 15.25
C ASN A 167 0.38 -12.15 14.73
N ILE A 168 -0.40 -12.61 13.76
CA ILE A 168 -1.56 -11.87 13.22
C ILE A 168 -2.88 -12.55 13.60
N TRP A 169 -2.83 -13.55 14.48
CA TRP A 169 -4.01 -14.22 15.01
C TRP A 169 -4.57 -13.45 16.20
N ASP A 170 -3.71 -13.11 17.17
CA ASP A 170 -4.14 -12.57 18.46
C ASP A 170 -4.53 -11.10 18.37
N GLY A 171 -5.81 -10.83 18.63
CA GLY A 171 -6.42 -9.49 18.53
C GLY A 171 -7.04 -9.21 17.15
N PHE A 172 -6.97 -10.15 16.20
CA PHE A 172 -7.71 -10.04 14.95
C PHE A 172 -9.19 -10.36 15.19
N THR A 173 -10.09 -9.60 14.59
CA THR A 173 -11.55 -9.67 14.88
C THR A 173 -12.38 -9.76 13.61
N GLU A 174 -13.64 -10.16 13.73
CA GLU A 174 -14.57 -10.23 12.59
C GLU A 174 -14.75 -8.89 11.89
N ALA A 175 -14.79 -7.78 12.64
CA ALA A 175 -14.89 -6.43 12.11
C ALA A 175 -13.70 -6.01 11.22
N MET A 176 -12.59 -6.76 11.28
CA MET A 176 -11.40 -6.57 10.44
C MET A 176 -11.46 -7.40 9.15
N THR A 177 -12.58 -8.06 8.88
CA THR A 177 -12.78 -8.87 7.68
C THR A 177 -13.93 -8.35 6.81
N VAL A 178 -13.89 -8.71 5.53
CA VAL A 178 -14.98 -8.42 4.59
C VAL A 178 -16.12 -9.43 4.76
N GLU A 179 -15.79 -10.72 4.80
CA GLU A 179 -16.78 -11.81 4.87
C GLU A 179 -16.45 -12.90 5.90
N GLY A 180 -15.72 -12.54 6.96
CA GLY A 180 -15.23 -13.47 7.98
C GLY A 180 -13.92 -14.17 7.62
N LEU A 181 -13.27 -13.77 6.52
CA LEU A 181 -12.02 -14.37 6.06
C LEU A 181 -11.01 -13.36 5.51
N HIS A 182 -11.32 -12.64 4.43
CA HIS A 182 -10.36 -11.69 3.85
C HIS A 182 -10.30 -10.38 4.66
N PRO A 183 -9.10 -9.83 4.92
CA PRO A 183 -8.96 -8.57 5.63
C PRO A 183 -9.62 -7.43 4.86
N ASN A 184 -10.34 -6.58 5.57
CA ASN A 184 -10.72 -5.25 5.07
C ASN A 184 -9.61 -4.22 5.44
N LEU A 185 -9.86 -2.93 5.22
CA LEU A 185 -8.91 -1.85 5.54
C LEU A 185 -8.39 -1.85 6.99
N LEU A 186 -9.25 -2.21 7.96
CA LEU A 186 -8.82 -2.34 9.35
C LEU A 186 -7.97 -3.58 9.59
N GLY A 187 -8.31 -4.69 8.93
CA GLY A 187 -7.51 -5.89 9.00
C GLY A 187 -6.13 -5.67 8.37
N ALA A 188 -6.07 -4.96 7.26
CA ALA A 188 -4.83 -4.54 6.62
C ALA A 188 -3.98 -3.65 7.55
N ASP A 189 -4.60 -2.67 8.20
CA ASP A 189 -3.95 -1.82 9.19
C ASP A 189 -3.41 -2.62 10.37
N PHE A 190 -4.25 -3.49 10.96
CA PHE A 190 -3.85 -4.39 12.04
C PHE A 190 -2.67 -5.27 11.66
N ILE A 191 -2.72 -5.94 10.50
CA ILE A 191 -1.63 -6.80 10.01
C ILE A 191 -0.35 -5.97 9.86
N SER A 192 -0.45 -4.79 9.24
CA SER A 192 0.71 -3.90 9.08
C SER A 192 1.31 -3.51 10.43
N SER A 193 0.48 -3.22 11.44
CA SER A 193 0.92 -2.86 12.79
C SER A 193 1.71 -3.97 13.49
N ARG A 194 1.48 -5.24 13.11
CA ARG A 194 2.22 -6.40 13.62
C ARG A 194 3.47 -6.71 12.81
N VAL A 195 3.41 -6.55 11.49
CA VAL A 195 4.51 -6.90 10.58
C VAL A 195 5.60 -5.83 10.57
N VAL A 196 5.24 -4.55 10.52
CA VAL A 196 6.20 -3.44 10.39
C VAL A 196 7.24 -3.39 11.51
N PRO A 197 6.89 -3.58 12.80
CA PRO A 197 7.90 -3.65 13.86
C PRO A 197 8.93 -4.77 13.66
N ILE A 198 8.49 -5.94 13.16
CA ILE A 198 9.39 -7.05 12.86
C ILE A 198 10.31 -6.71 11.70
N ILE A 199 9.77 -6.10 10.63
CA ILE A 199 10.58 -5.65 9.50
C ILE A 199 11.66 -4.68 9.98
N ASN A 200 11.27 -3.62 10.68
CA ASN A 200 12.19 -2.55 11.11
C ASN A 200 13.23 -3.03 12.14
N ALA A 201 12.92 -4.07 12.91
CA ALA A 201 13.84 -4.69 13.86
C ALA A 201 14.89 -5.59 13.18
N ASN A 202 14.58 -6.17 12.03
CA ASN A 202 15.43 -7.18 11.38
C ASN A 202 16.15 -6.68 10.13
N PHE A 203 15.62 -5.65 9.45
CA PHE A 203 16.09 -5.25 8.13
C PHE A 203 16.39 -3.75 8.04
N GLU A 204 17.32 -3.41 7.15
CA GLU A 204 17.68 -2.06 6.77
C GLU A 204 17.54 -1.88 5.27
N PHE A 205 16.88 -0.81 4.85
CA PHE A 205 16.58 -0.52 3.46
C PHE A 205 16.33 0.98 3.30
N PRO A 206 16.56 1.55 2.10
CA PRO A 206 16.22 2.92 1.86
C PRO A 206 14.69 3.13 1.93
N GLY A 207 14.24 4.27 2.43
CA GLY A 207 12.83 4.67 2.36
C GLY A 207 12.44 5.13 0.95
N ILE A 208 11.23 5.67 0.80
CA ILE A 208 10.79 6.31 -0.45
C ILE A 208 11.57 7.63 -0.63
N PRO A 209 12.29 7.86 -1.75
CA PRO A 209 13.09 9.06 -1.96
C PRO A 209 12.23 10.29 -2.30
N LEU A 210 11.39 10.73 -1.36
CA LEU A 210 10.51 11.90 -1.54
C LEU A 210 11.31 13.16 -1.91
N PRO A 211 10.73 14.10 -2.69
CA PRO A 211 11.38 15.37 -3.01
C PRO A 211 11.65 16.19 -1.74
N THR A 212 12.84 16.78 -1.64
CA THR A 212 13.35 17.46 -0.45
C THR A 212 13.71 18.93 -0.68
N ASP A 213 13.94 19.36 -1.91
CA ASP A 213 14.20 20.77 -2.22
C ASP A 213 13.41 21.29 -3.43
N ALA A 214 13.23 22.61 -3.51
CA ALA A 214 12.46 23.24 -4.59
C ALA A 214 13.09 23.04 -5.97
N GLY A 215 14.35 22.66 -6.02
CA GLY A 215 15.09 22.30 -7.22
C GLY A 215 15.12 20.79 -7.49
N ASP A 216 14.42 19.95 -6.74
CA ASP A 216 14.07 18.58 -7.13
C ASP A 216 13.02 18.59 -8.26
N ILE A 217 13.26 19.41 -9.27
CA ILE A 217 12.46 19.56 -10.47
C ILE A 217 13.33 19.10 -11.63
N TYR A 218 12.74 18.32 -12.52
CA TYR A 218 13.39 17.80 -13.70
C TYR A 218 13.95 18.93 -14.57
N SER A 219 15.21 18.80 -14.95
CA SER A 219 15.86 19.64 -15.94
C SER A 219 17.01 18.88 -16.61
N ALA A 220 17.56 19.42 -17.69
CA ALA A 220 18.71 18.79 -18.38
C ALA A 220 19.92 18.53 -17.46
N ILE A 221 20.09 19.34 -16.41
CA ILE A 221 21.16 19.19 -15.41
C ILE A 221 20.73 18.43 -14.14
N ARG A 222 19.42 18.14 -13.99
CA ARG A 222 18.83 17.37 -12.89
C ARG A 222 17.87 16.32 -13.44
N PRO A 223 18.38 15.29 -14.14
CA PRO A 223 17.54 14.33 -14.85
C PRO A 223 16.70 13.42 -13.94
N PHE A 224 16.97 13.40 -12.64
CA PHE A 224 16.23 12.63 -11.63
C PHE A 224 15.26 13.47 -10.78
N GLY A 225 15.11 14.77 -11.09
CA GLY A 225 14.13 15.62 -10.41
C GLY A 225 12.68 15.27 -10.79
N CYS A 226 11.72 15.84 -10.06
CA CYS A 226 10.30 15.65 -10.32
C CYS A 226 9.84 16.28 -11.65
N LEU A 227 9.02 15.55 -12.37
CA LEU A 227 8.44 15.94 -13.66
C LEU A 227 7.28 16.93 -13.52
N ASN A 228 6.59 16.96 -12.38
CA ASN A 228 5.56 17.95 -12.08
C ASN A 228 6.17 19.23 -11.51
N ALA A 229 5.58 20.37 -11.87
CA ALA A 229 5.93 21.65 -11.26
C ALA A 229 5.49 21.66 -9.79
N ASN A 230 6.32 22.25 -8.93
CA ASN A 230 6.02 22.47 -7.50
C ASN A 230 5.81 21.18 -6.67
N PRO A 231 6.83 20.31 -6.56
CA PRO A 231 6.70 19.07 -5.78
C PRO A 231 6.64 19.29 -4.25
N LEU A 232 7.06 20.47 -3.79
CA LEU A 232 7.01 20.89 -2.38
C LEU A 232 5.75 21.69 -2.02
N LEU A 233 4.77 21.73 -2.93
CA LEU A 233 3.46 22.33 -2.73
C LEU A 233 3.49 23.79 -2.28
N ALA A 234 4.43 24.62 -2.76
CA ALA A 234 4.55 26.04 -2.42
C ALA A 234 3.38 26.91 -2.94
N GLY A 235 3.21 28.11 -2.38
CA GLY A 235 2.25 29.13 -2.86
C GLY A 235 0.77 28.85 -2.57
N THR A 236 -0.14 29.69 -3.04
CA THR A 236 -1.58 29.66 -2.68
C THR A 236 -2.54 29.96 -3.84
N GLY A 237 -2.02 30.07 -5.07
CA GLY A 237 -2.75 30.42 -6.30
C GLY A 237 -3.41 29.23 -7.02
N GLY A 238 -3.48 28.06 -6.39
CA GLY A 238 -4.19 26.91 -6.92
C GLY A 238 -5.71 27.13 -7.03
N THR A 239 -6.40 26.25 -7.78
CA THR A 239 -7.84 26.39 -8.03
C THR A 239 -8.68 25.45 -7.16
N LEU A 240 -9.64 26.01 -6.43
CA LEU A 240 -10.66 25.28 -5.67
C LEU A 240 -12.04 25.49 -6.32
N PRO A 241 -12.58 24.52 -7.07
CA PRO A 241 -13.90 24.66 -7.67
C PRO A 241 -15.03 24.54 -6.63
N ALA A 242 -16.23 25.03 -6.95
CA ALA A 242 -17.39 24.94 -6.06
C ALA A 242 -17.69 23.50 -5.60
N GLY A 243 -17.42 22.51 -6.46
CA GLY A 243 -17.66 21.09 -6.18
C GLY A 243 -16.84 20.48 -5.04
N VAL A 244 -15.84 21.18 -4.49
CA VAL A 244 -15.13 20.74 -3.27
C VAL A 244 -15.72 21.32 -1.98
N ASN A 245 -16.74 22.17 -2.05
CA ASN A 245 -17.38 22.80 -0.88
C ASN A 245 -16.40 23.52 0.05
N ALA A 246 -15.43 24.23 -0.53
CA ALA A 246 -14.41 24.95 0.23
C ALA A 246 -15.01 26.16 0.96
N VAL A 247 -14.68 26.34 2.24
CA VAL A 247 -15.02 27.56 3.00
C VAL A 247 -14.24 28.76 2.48
N ALA A 248 -14.79 29.95 2.68
CA ALA A 248 -14.12 31.20 2.32
C ALA A 248 -12.74 31.33 2.98
N GLY A 249 -11.76 31.82 2.24
CA GLY A 249 -10.36 31.92 2.68
C GLY A 249 -9.54 30.63 2.53
N SER A 250 -10.15 29.55 2.02
CA SER A 250 -9.44 28.32 1.66
C SER A 250 -8.42 28.57 0.54
N VAL A 251 -7.25 27.92 0.63
CA VAL A 251 -6.15 28.06 -0.34
C VAL A 251 -5.63 26.71 -0.81
N LEU A 252 -5.08 26.69 -2.02
CA LEU A 252 -4.43 25.53 -2.63
C LEU A 252 -3.07 25.92 -3.21
N ALA A 253 -2.09 25.03 -3.11
CA ALA A 253 -0.74 25.22 -3.68
C ALA A 253 -0.75 25.70 -5.15
N ASP A 254 0.24 26.51 -5.52
CA ASP A 254 0.44 26.99 -6.89
C ASP A 254 0.60 25.81 -7.86
N ASN A 255 0.02 25.93 -9.05
CA ASN A 255 0.03 24.88 -10.08
C ASN A 255 -0.71 23.60 -9.71
N TYR A 256 -1.57 23.62 -8.68
CA TYR A 256 -2.50 22.55 -8.36
C TYR A 256 -3.95 23.00 -8.56
N LYS A 257 -4.82 22.02 -8.78
CA LYS A 257 -6.27 22.17 -8.80
C LYS A 257 -6.90 21.05 -7.98
N ALA A 258 -8.04 21.36 -7.37
CA ALA A 258 -8.88 20.34 -6.77
C ALA A 258 -10.02 19.94 -7.71
N VAL A 259 -10.56 18.73 -7.53
CA VAL A 259 -11.80 18.27 -8.16
C VAL A 259 -12.61 17.55 -7.10
N GLY A 260 -13.90 17.81 -7.03
CA GLY A 260 -14.77 17.15 -6.06
C GLY A 260 -16.14 16.86 -6.64
N SER A 261 -16.78 15.82 -6.12
CA SER A 261 -18.16 15.46 -6.44
C SER A 261 -18.78 14.68 -5.28
N GLY A 262 -20.11 14.69 -5.21
CA GLY A 262 -20.88 13.94 -4.22
C GLY A 262 -20.84 14.49 -2.80
N LEU A 263 -20.19 15.63 -2.55
CA LEU A 263 -19.91 16.15 -1.19
C LEU A 263 -21.09 16.81 -0.47
N SER A 264 -22.33 16.49 -0.82
CA SER A 264 -23.49 17.09 -0.15
C SER A 264 -23.47 16.78 1.35
N GLY A 265 -23.58 17.81 2.18
CA GLY A 265 -23.48 17.71 3.66
C GLY A 265 -22.06 17.78 4.21
N ILE A 266 -21.05 17.88 3.34
CA ILE A 266 -19.64 18.08 3.72
C ILE A 266 -19.21 19.51 3.44
N THR A 267 -18.49 20.07 4.40
CA THR A 267 -17.73 21.31 4.27
C THR A 267 -16.25 20.99 4.31
N THR A 268 -15.45 21.66 3.49
CA THR A 268 -14.00 21.50 3.48
C THR A 268 -13.28 22.82 3.78
N ARG A 269 -12.21 22.76 4.59
CA ARG A 269 -11.29 23.89 4.76
C ARG A 269 -9.92 23.50 4.23
N TRP A 270 -9.43 24.30 3.30
CA TRP A 270 -8.13 24.07 2.67
C TRP A 270 -7.11 25.08 3.17
N TYR A 271 -6.01 24.58 3.67
CA TYR A 271 -4.94 25.42 4.20
C TYR A 271 -3.61 24.71 4.07
N LYS A 272 -2.54 25.41 4.45
CA LYS A 272 -1.18 24.91 4.36
C LYS A 272 -0.49 24.96 5.70
N GLU A 273 0.40 24.03 5.93
CA GLU A 273 1.25 24.00 7.12
C GLU A 273 2.67 23.55 6.74
N PRO A 274 3.69 23.88 7.56
CA PRO A 274 5.04 23.38 7.32
C PRO A 274 5.09 21.85 7.32
N ALA A 275 5.79 21.27 6.35
CA ALA A 275 6.12 19.84 6.31
C ALA A 275 7.60 19.62 6.62
N ALA A 276 8.05 18.36 6.62
CA ALA A 276 9.47 18.03 6.76
C ALA A 276 10.33 18.78 5.72
N TYR A 277 9.80 18.89 4.49
CA TYR A 277 10.33 19.73 3.42
C TYR A 277 9.18 20.45 2.73
N GLY A 278 9.32 21.77 2.57
CA GLY A 278 8.27 22.59 1.96
C GLY A 278 7.00 22.67 2.81
N GLU A 279 5.85 22.53 2.16
CA GLU A 279 4.53 22.66 2.79
C GLU A 279 3.68 21.41 2.57
N ALA A 280 2.80 21.13 3.52
CA ALA A 280 1.71 20.18 3.35
C ALA A 280 0.44 20.92 2.94
N GLN A 281 -0.26 20.40 1.94
CA GLN A 281 -1.62 20.83 1.63
C GLN A 281 -2.59 20.02 2.52
N CYS A 282 -3.37 20.73 3.33
CA CYS A 282 -4.33 20.16 4.26
C CYS A 282 -5.76 20.34 3.75
N VAL A 283 -6.58 19.31 3.94
CA VAL A 283 -8.03 19.32 3.72
C VAL A 283 -8.70 18.89 5.01
N GLU A 284 -9.23 19.85 5.77
CA GLU A 284 -10.04 19.58 6.95
C GLU A 284 -11.48 19.32 6.52
N LEU A 285 -12.03 18.21 7.01
CA LEU A 285 -13.37 17.72 6.66
C LEU A 285 -14.30 17.87 7.86
N ALA A 286 -15.48 18.44 7.61
CA ALA A 286 -16.54 18.55 8.60
C ALA A 286 -17.91 18.21 8.00
N GLY A 287 -18.83 17.78 8.87
CA GLY A 287 -20.20 17.44 8.50
C GLY A 287 -20.37 15.96 8.17
N ASN A 288 -21.52 15.61 7.58
CA ASN A 288 -21.90 14.23 7.30
C ASN A 288 -22.29 14.11 5.82
N MET A 289 -21.67 13.16 5.12
CA MET A 289 -22.02 12.84 3.74
C MET A 289 -23.49 12.38 3.66
N ALA A 290 -24.26 12.99 2.76
CA ALA A 290 -25.67 12.65 2.54
C ALA A 290 -25.86 11.34 1.74
N ALA A 291 -24.90 11.00 0.88
CA ALA A 291 -24.95 9.81 0.02
C ALA A 291 -23.54 9.24 -0.22
N ALA A 292 -23.47 7.99 -0.64
CA ALA A 292 -22.23 7.32 -1.04
C ALA A 292 -21.58 7.95 -2.29
N GLY A 293 -20.28 7.70 -2.49
CA GLY A 293 -19.55 8.11 -3.70
C GLY A 293 -18.90 9.50 -3.66
N GLY A 294 -18.82 10.13 -2.49
CA GLY A 294 -18.11 11.41 -2.32
C GLY A 294 -16.60 11.27 -2.51
N TYR A 295 -16.01 12.16 -3.31
CA TYR A 295 -14.57 12.19 -3.51
C TYR A 295 -14.02 13.61 -3.66
N ILE A 296 -12.73 13.73 -3.36
CA ILE A 296 -11.90 14.92 -3.60
C ILE A 296 -10.57 14.46 -4.22
N TYR A 297 -10.13 15.14 -5.27
CA TYR A 297 -8.82 14.97 -5.86
C TYR A 297 -7.96 16.22 -5.67
N VAL A 298 -6.69 16.02 -5.35
CA VAL A 298 -5.65 17.04 -5.41
C VAL A 298 -4.69 16.66 -6.52
N GLN A 299 -4.58 17.50 -7.56
CA GLN A 299 -3.83 17.15 -8.78
C GLN A 299 -3.05 18.35 -9.32
N PRO A 300 -1.88 18.14 -9.96
CA PRO A 300 -1.22 19.17 -10.73
C PRO A 300 -2.14 19.71 -11.84
N THR A 301 -2.04 21.00 -12.12
CA THR A 301 -2.81 21.66 -13.18
C THR A 301 -2.32 21.24 -14.56
N ALA A 302 -1.00 21.13 -14.72
CA ALA A 302 -0.35 20.72 -15.95
C ALA A 302 -0.01 19.23 -15.95
N ASN A 303 -0.15 18.60 -17.12
CA ASN A 303 0.34 17.25 -17.36
C ASN A 303 1.87 17.25 -17.51
N VAL A 304 2.49 16.09 -17.36
CA VAL A 304 3.93 15.92 -17.64
C VAL A 304 4.21 16.23 -19.11
N MET A 305 5.23 17.04 -19.36
CA MET A 305 5.69 17.36 -20.71
C MET A 305 6.44 16.18 -21.30
N GLN A 306 5.96 15.65 -22.44
CA GLN A 306 6.59 14.50 -23.09
C GLN A 306 8.02 14.77 -23.57
N ALA A 307 8.37 16.02 -23.87
CA ALA A 307 9.74 16.41 -24.22
C ALA A 307 10.76 16.15 -23.09
N ASN A 308 10.27 15.95 -21.85
CA ASN A 308 11.11 15.58 -20.71
C ASN A 308 11.29 14.07 -20.58
N LEU A 309 10.70 13.25 -21.46
CA LEU A 309 10.71 11.80 -21.41
C LEU A 309 11.40 11.20 -22.63
N ALA A 310 11.96 10.01 -22.45
CA ALA A 310 12.48 9.15 -23.50
C ALA A 310 11.77 7.79 -23.48
N ALA A 311 11.76 7.09 -24.62
CA ALA A 311 11.25 5.71 -24.67
C ALA A 311 12.10 4.82 -23.74
N GLY A 312 11.43 4.03 -22.92
CA GLY A 312 12.04 3.18 -21.90
C GLY A 312 12.22 3.86 -20.53
N ASP A 313 11.98 5.18 -20.41
CA ASP A 313 11.91 5.82 -19.09
C ASP A 313 10.83 5.12 -18.24
N VAL A 314 11.14 4.90 -16.97
CA VAL A 314 10.20 4.36 -15.99
C VAL A 314 9.83 5.48 -15.04
N ILE A 315 8.54 5.68 -14.80
CA ILE A 315 8.02 6.74 -13.94
C ILE A 315 7.11 6.20 -12.84
N GLU A 316 7.05 6.93 -11.73
CA GLU A 316 6.13 6.71 -10.62
C GLU A 316 5.72 8.04 -9.99
N MET A 317 4.62 8.02 -9.23
CA MET A 317 4.25 9.10 -8.32
C MET A 317 4.62 8.73 -6.90
N VAL A 318 5.06 9.72 -6.12
CA VAL A 318 5.31 9.62 -4.68
C VAL A 318 4.66 10.75 -3.90
N SER A 319 4.32 10.49 -2.64
CA SER A 319 3.84 11.53 -1.72
C SER A 319 3.99 11.11 -0.27
N ALA A 320 4.29 12.06 0.62
CA ALA A 320 4.00 11.91 2.04
C ALA A 320 2.51 12.16 2.29
N VAL A 321 1.91 11.38 3.20
CA VAL A 321 0.49 11.44 3.52
C VAL A 321 0.24 11.35 5.01
N ASP A 322 -0.82 12.04 5.45
CA ASP A 322 -1.29 11.99 6.83
C ASP A 322 -2.82 12.06 6.88
N ILE A 323 -3.40 11.39 7.86
CA ILE A 323 -4.79 11.51 8.28
C ILE A 323 -4.72 11.78 9.78
N VAL A 324 -5.22 12.94 10.17
CA VAL A 324 -5.31 13.36 11.56
C VAL A 324 -6.77 13.49 11.90
N GLY A 325 -7.35 12.52 12.59
CA GLY A 325 -8.77 12.52 12.86
C GLY A 325 -9.16 11.73 14.11
N SER A 326 -10.35 12.04 14.60
CA SER A 326 -11.03 11.24 15.62
C SER A 326 -12.13 10.35 15.02
N SER A 327 -12.42 10.54 13.73
CA SER A 327 -13.49 9.85 13.01
C SER A 327 -12.95 8.89 11.96
N ARG A 328 -13.69 7.81 11.72
CA ARG A 328 -13.40 6.83 10.67
C ARG A 328 -14.18 7.13 9.40
N GLY A 329 -14.16 8.39 8.97
CA GLY A 329 -14.92 8.88 7.82
C GLY A 329 -14.23 8.73 6.47
N ILE A 330 -12.97 8.26 6.44
CA ILE A 330 -12.17 8.12 5.22
C ILE A 330 -12.22 6.69 4.70
N LEU A 331 -12.59 6.51 3.44
CA LEU A 331 -12.57 5.21 2.78
C LEU A 331 -11.24 4.95 2.08
N ALA A 332 -10.58 5.98 1.57
CA ALA A 332 -9.30 5.88 0.89
C ALA A 332 -8.58 7.22 0.86
N TRP A 333 -7.24 7.17 0.94
CA TRP A 333 -6.33 8.27 0.63
C TRP A 333 -5.23 7.72 -0.29
N GLU A 334 -5.52 7.70 -1.59
CA GLU A 334 -4.75 6.98 -2.60
C GLU A 334 -3.82 7.91 -3.38
N ALA A 335 -2.66 7.39 -3.79
CA ALA A 335 -1.84 8.00 -4.82
C ALA A 335 -2.18 7.36 -6.17
N GLU A 336 -2.37 8.16 -7.21
CA GLU A 336 -2.68 7.67 -8.55
C GLU A 336 -1.84 8.41 -9.60
N LEU A 337 -1.01 7.66 -10.33
CA LEU A 337 -0.39 8.04 -11.58
C LEU A 337 -1.25 7.53 -12.74
N THR A 338 -1.58 8.42 -13.67
CA THR A 338 -2.48 8.14 -14.78
C THR A 338 -1.78 8.39 -16.11
N ILE A 339 -1.82 7.38 -16.98
CA ILE A 339 -1.24 7.41 -18.32
C ILE A 339 -2.34 7.10 -19.33
N THR A 340 -2.68 8.04 -20.20
CA THR A 340 -3.58 7.80 -21.33
C THR A 340 -2.76 7.58 -22.59
N LYS A 341 -3.02 6.50 -23.33
CA LYS A 341 -2.36 6.21 -24.61
C LYS A 341 -3.19 5.30 -25.51
N PRO A 342 -2.88 5.23 -26.82
CA PRO A 342 -3.50 4.25 -27.72
C PRO A 342 -3.12 2.82 -27.32
N VAL A 343 -4.11 1.96 -27.11
CA VAL A 343 -3.94 0.51 -26.94
C VAL A 343 -4.86 -0.18 -27.94
N SER A 344 -4.27 -0.94 -28.87
CA SER A 344 -5.01 -1.60 -29.96
C SER A 344 -5.93 -0.65 -30.74
N GLY A 345 -5.51 0.60 -30.93
CA GLY A 345 -6.25 1.64 -31.64
C GLY A 345 -7.28 2.43 -30.82
N ALA A 346 -7.53 2.06 -29.56
CA ALA A 346 -8.43 2.79 -28.66
C ALA A 346 -7.65 3.69 -27.69
N SER A 347 -8.16 4.90 -27.40
CA SER A 347 -7.61 5.75 -26.34
C SER A 347 -7.93 5.12 -24.98
N THR A 348 -6.90 4.63 -24.30
CA THR A 348 -7.03 3.87 -23.06
C THR A 348 -6.32 4.60 -21.93
N THR A 349 -7.03 4.78 -20.82
CA THR A 349 -6.45 5.32 -19.59
C THR A 349 -5.97 4.18 -18.70
N ILE A 350 -4.69 4.22 -18.36
CA ILE A 350 -4.00 3.25 -17.52
C ILE A 350 -3.74 3.88 -16.15
N TYR A 351 -4.10 3.15 -15.08
CA TYR A 351 -3.97 3.62 -13.71
C TYR A 351 -2.90 2.86 -12.94
N TYR A 352 -1.93 3.58 -12.39
CA TYR A 352 -0.93 3.07 -11.47
C TYR A 352 -1.19 3.69 -10.11
N ARG A 353 -1.42 2.86 -9.10
CA ARG A 353 -1.96 3.35 -7.82
C ARG A 353 -1.28 2.70 -6.63
N SER A 354 -1.45 3.35 -5.49
CA SER A 354 -1.02 2.88 -4.18
C SER A 354 -2.06 3.31 -3.14
N MET A 355 -2.27 2.41 -2.17
CA MET A 355 -3.35 2.41 -1.17
C MET A 355 -4.69 1.93 -1.68
N ASP A 356 -5.45 1.38 -0.76
CA ASP A 356 -6.73 0.77 -1.06
C ASP A 356 -7.72 1.77 -1.65
N LYS A 357 -8.33 1.38 -2.78
CA LYS A 357 -9.49 2.04 -3.36
C LYS A 357 -10.72 1.90 -2.44
N TYR A 358 -11.61 2.89 -2.54
CA TYR A 358 -12.98 2.88 -2.02
C TYR A 358 -13.61 1.48 -1.96
N GLN A 359 -13.78 0.95 -0.75
CA GLN A 359 -14.49 -0.30 -0.48
C GLN A 359 -15.52 -0.09 0.62
N GLU A 360 -16.51 0.77 0.35
CA GLU A 360 -17.62 0.98 1.29
C GLU A 360 -18.29 -0.36 1.64
N PRO A 361 -18.54 -0.66 2.93
CA PRO A 361 -18.53 0.23 4.10
C PRO A 361 -17.21 0.28 4.89
N PHE A 362 -16.12 -0.30 4.39
CA PHE A 362 -14.86 -0.38 5.14
C PHE A 362 -14.07 0.93 5.03
N THR A 363 -13.55 1.39 6.17
CA THR A 363 -12.89 2.68 6.29
C THR A 363 -11.43 2.50 6.70
N MET A 364 -10.61 3.48 6.34
CA MET A 364 -9.28 3.67 6.91
C MET A 364 -9.38 3.87 8.45
N PRO A 365 -8.27 3.63 9.19
CA PRO A 365 -8.18 4.06 10.58
C PRO A 365 -8.37 5.58 10.71
N ALA A 366 -8.79 6.03 11.90
CA ALA A 366 -9.06 7.44 12.16
C ALA A 366 -7.81 8.33 12.01
N SER A 367 -6.64 7.75 12.28
CA SER A 367 -5.34 8.38 12.05
C SER A 367 -4.41 7.43 11.31
N PHE A 368 -3.64 7.99 10.39
CA PHE A 368 -2.69 7.26 9.56
C PHE A 368 -1.59 8.20 9.08
N SER A 369 -0.33 7.77 9.15
CA SER A 369 0.77 8.53 8.56
C SER A 369 1.66 7.57 7.76
N GLY A 370 2.13 8.02 6.61
CA GLY A 370 2.97 7.19 5.75
C GLY A 370 3.46 7.92 4.51
N GLN A 371 4.07 7.16 3.62
CA GLN A 371 4.60 7.62 2.35
C GLN A 371 4.08 6.70 1.26
N LEU A 372 3.46 7.24 0.21
CA LEU A 372 2.94 6.44 -0.90
C LEU A 372 3.90 6.51 -2.08
N GLU A 373 4.04 5.40 -2.79
CA GLU A 373 4.65 5.35 -4.11
C GLU A 373 3.78 4.45 -5.00
N THR A 374 3.43 4.92 -6.19
CA THR A 374 2.61 4.13 -7.11
C THR A 374 3.42 2.98 -7.70
N GLN A 375 2.71 2.01 -8.26
CA GLN A 375 3.32 1.11 -9.24
C GLN A 375 3.97 1.92 -10.40
N ARG A 376 4.92 1.30 -11.09
CA ARG A 376 5.75 1.95 -12.10
C ARG A 376 5.19 1.80 -13.51
N GLY A 377 5.16 2.89 -14.26
CA GLY A 377 4.79 2.93 -15.67
C GLY A 377 6.01 3.11 -16.57
N THR A 378 6.11 2.31 -17.63
CA THR A 378 7.14 2.47 -18.67
C THR A 378 6.60 3.30 -19.83
N ILE A 379 7.39 4.30 -20.23
CA ILE A 379 7.07 5.22 -21.31
C ILE A 379 7.49 4.62 -22.66
N ASP A 380 6.60 4.68 -23.65
CA ASP A 380 6.90 4.27 -25.03
C ASP A 380 6.76 5.43 -26.04
N LEU A 381 6.48 6.64 -25.55
CA LEU A 381 6.27 7.88 -26.31
C LEU A 381 4.98 7.89 -27.14
N THR A 382 4.07 6.93 -26.94
CA THR A 382 2.71 6.98 -27.48
C THR A 382 1.70 7.58 -26.50
N GLU A 383 2.13 7.85 -25.27
CA GLU A 383 1.33 8.53 -24.25
C GLU A 383 0.80 9.86 -24.78
N THR A 384 -0.48 10.15 -24.54
CA THR A 384 -1.12 11.43 -24.87
C THR A 384 -1.32 12.30 -23.63
N VAL A 385 -1.50 11.66 -22.47
CA VAL A 385 -1.62 12.33 -21.16
C VAL A 385 -0.83 11.52 -20.14
N ILE A 386 0.00 12.21 -19.36
CA ILE A 386 0.63 11.67 -18.16
C ILE A 386 0.35 12.69 -17.05
N THR A 387 -0.34 12.25 -16.01
CA THR A 387 -0.74 13.11 -14.89
C THR A 387 -0.83 12.30 -13.62
N SER A 388 -1.07 12.94 -12.48
CA SER A 388 -1.25 12.23 -11.23
C SER A 388 -2.18 12.98 -10.28
N ARG A 389 -2.65 12.29 -9.24
CA ARG A 389 -3.51 12.88 -8.21
C ARG A 389 -3.41 12.12 -6.90
N MET A 390 -3.69 12.83 -5.81
CA MET A 390 -4.12 12.21 -4.56
C MET A 390 -5.65 12.11 -4.55
N GLY A 391 -6.19 10.93 -4.23
CA GLY A 391 -7.62 10.66 -4.16
C GLY A 391 -8.12 10.42 -2.74
N LEU A 392 -8.96 11.33 -2.27
CA LEU A 392 -9.71 11.21 -1.02
C LEU A 392 -11.11 10.71 -1.33
N TYR A 393 -11.54 9.67 -0.63
CA TYR A 393 -12.91 9.19 -0.71
C TYR A 393 -13.54 9.11 0.68
N LEU A 394 -14.81 9.51 0.76
CA LEU A 394 -15.51 9.73 2.03
C LEU A 394 -16.62 8.71 2.23
N ALA A 395 -16.74 8.22 3.46
CA ALA A 395 -17.81 7.32 3.88
C ALA A 395 -19.14 8.07 4.04
N THR A 396 -20.23 7.46 3.58
CA THR A 396 -21.57 7.95 3.88
C THR A 396 -21.96 7.64 5.33
N GLY A 397 -22.81 8.48 5.94
CA GLY A 397 -23.36 8.22 7.27
C GLY A 397 -22.37 8.28 8.45
N VAL A 398 -21.09 8.57 8.20
CA VAL A 398 -20.07 8.79 9.24
C VAL A 398 -19.78 10.28 9.33
N ALA A 399 -19.82 10.82 10.54
CA ALA A 399 -19.47 12.21 10.77
C ALA A 399 -17.97 12.43 10.52
N GLN A 400 -17.66 13.41 9.67
CA GLN A 400 -16.31 13.81 9.37
C GLN A 400 -15.78 14.73 10.47
N GLY A 401 -14.56 14.44 10.90
CA GLY A 401 -13.80 15.21 11.88
C GLY A 401 -12.32 14.91 11.73
N SER A 402 -11.86 14.86 10.47
CA SER A 402 -10.52 14.45 10.10
C SER A 402 -9.91 15.48 9.14
N THR A 403 -8.61 15.70 9.28
CA THR A 403 -7.80 16.44 8.32
C THR A 403 -6.93 15.46 7.56
N VAL A 404 -7.04 15.44 6.23
CA VAL A 404 -6.08 14.73 5.39
C VAL A 404 -5.02 15.67 4.88
N LYS A 405 -3.79 15.17 4.74
CA LYS A 405 -2.64 15.95 4.32
C LYS A 405 -1.89 15.24 3.21
N VAL A 406 -1.38 16.05 2.31
CA VAL A 406 -0.46 15.64 1.24
C VAL A 406 0.75 16.57 1.28
N ALA A 407 1.95 16.00 1.22
CA ALA A 407 3.21 16.73 1.17
C ALA A 407 4.21 16.02 0.25
N GLN A 408 5.22 16.73 -0.23
CA GLN A 408 6.29 16.16 -1.08
C GLN A 408 5.71 15.35 -2.26
N PHE A 409 4.74 15.94 -2.98
CA PHE A 409 4.00 15.33 -4.09
C PHE A 409 4.86 15.39 -5.35
N GLY A 410 5.39 14.25 -5.81
CA GLY A 410 6.26 14.19 -6.98
C GLY A 410 5.87 13.12 -7.98
N ILE A 411 6.02 13.39 -9.27
CA ILE A 411 6.15 12.38 -10.33
C ILE A 411 7.63 12.34 -10.71
N ARG A 412 8.28 11.19 -10.75
CA ARG A 412 9.73 11.10 -11.03
C ARG A 412 10.08 9.97 -11.98
N LYS A 413 11.28 10.04 -12.54
CA LYS A 413 11.94 8.90 -13.22
C LYS A 413 12.62 8.00 -12.19
N VAL A 414 12.66 6.68 -12.43
CA VAL A 414 13.27 5.68 -11.53
C VAL A 414 14.21 4.72 -12.20
#